data_AF-J9F2U3-F1
#
_entry.id   AF-J9F2U3-F1
#
_cell.length_a   1.000
_cell.length_b   1.000
_cell.length_c   1.000
_cell.angle_alpha   90.00
_cell.angle_beta   90.00
_cell.angle_gamma   90.00
#
_symmetry.space_group_name_H-M   'P 1'
#
loop_
_entity.id
_entity.type
_entity.pdbx_description
1 polymer ?
#
loop_
_entity_poly.entity_id
_entity_poly.type
_entity_poly.pdbx_seq_one_letter_code
_entity_poly.pdbx_strand_id
1 'polypeptide(L)'
;MLHETKIVDVEPDPVDEAFPLSPLAVFNILLGIAWLMGAWQYRRGRVLWGWDLLLFGAQGVAGCIIAFLFFVSTHPTVGSNWLILLLNPLPLCYLPWMIRRAIRGQKDLYHVGNVVYLTLFIMIAPFLLQEFNLSVLPLALSLLITSASHVILYTRKFK
;
A
#
# COMPACT_ATOMS: atom_id res chain seq x y z
N MET A 1 16.24 40.55 41.06
CA MET A 1 16.53 39.15 41.44
C MET A 1 15.76 38.27 40.49
N LEU A 2 16.45 37.72 39.49
CA LEU A 2 15.89 36.77 38.52
C LEU A 2 15.65 35.45 39.25
N HIS A 3 14.39 35.07 39.46
CA HIS A 3 14.07 33.70 39.86
C HIS A 3 13.91 32.89 38.58
N GLU A 4 14.94 32.08 38.32
CA GLU A 4 14.97 31.08 37.27
C GLU A 4 13.70 30.25 37.31
N THR A 5 12.95 30.27 36.21
CA THR A 5 11.96 29.25 35.89
C THR A 5 12.65 27.91 35.93
N LYS A 6 12.43 27.17 37.02
CA LYS A 6 12.78 25.76 37.16
C LYS A 6 12.13 25.01 35.99
N ILE A 7 12.93 24.73 34.97
CA ILE A 7 12.56 23.84 33.88
C ILE A 7 12.32 22.50 34.58
N VAL A 8 11.07 22.06 34.59
CA VAL A 8 10.70 20.74 35.08
C VAL A 8 11.54 19.76 34.26
N ASP A 9 12.43 19.04 34.92
CA ASP A 9 13.09 17.87 34.35
C ASP A 9 11.96 16.90 34.01
N VAL A 10 11.53 16.95 32.75
CA VAL A 10 10.71 15.93 32.14
C VAL A 10 11.62 14.70 32.14
N GLU A 11 11.37 13.78 33.07
CA GLU A 11 11.82 12.40 32.89
C GLU A 11 11.44 12.03 31.46
N PRO A 12 12.40 11.63 30.61
CA PRO A 12 12.05 11.24 29.25
C PRO A 12 11.01 10.14 29.39
N ASP A 13 9.80 10.40 28.89
CA ASP A 13 8.78 9.37 28.77
C ASP A 13 9.48 8.12 28.25
N PRO A 14 9.27 6.94 28.89
CA PRO A 14 9.90 5.72 28.43
C PRO A 14 9.60 5.64 26.95
N VAL A 15 10.66 5.73 26.13
CA VAL A 15 10.56 5.76 24.68
C VAL A 15 9.82 4.47 24.34
N ASP A 16 8.53 4.58 24.06
CA ASP A 16 7.67 3.48 23.67
C ASP A 16 8.47 2.70 22.63
N GLU A 17 8.71 1.41 22.89
CA GLU A 17 9.60 0.58 22.08
C GLU A 17 9.26 0.78 20.60
N ALA A 18 10.01 1.68 19.96
CA ALA A 18 9.79 2.01 18.57
C ALA A 18 10.00 0.70 17.84
N PHE A 19 8.96 0.26 17.11
CA PHE A 19 8.94 -1.01 16.40
C PHE A 19 10.34 -1.33 15.85
N PRO A 20 10.93 -2.49 16.14
CA PRO A 20 12.38 -2.72 15.95
C PRO A 20 12.84 -2.62 14.48
N LEU A 21 11.89 -2.45 13.55
CA LEU A 21 12.11 -2.27 12.13
C LEU A 21 11.63 -0.88 11.71
N SER A 22 12.53 -0.13 11.07
CA SER A 22 12.16 1.10 10.35
C SER A 22 11.04 0.80 9.34
N PRO A 23 10.04 1.69 9.16
CA PRO A 23 8.98 1.51 8.17
C PRO A 23 9.53 1.17 6.78
N LEU A 24 10.66 1.75 6.42
CA LEU A 24 11.34 1.52 5.13
C LEU A 24 11.84 0.07 4.99
N ALA A 25 12.33 -0.55 6.07
CA ALA A 25 12.74 -1.94 6.07
C ALA A 25 11.55 -2.88 5.86
N VAL A 26 10.41 -2.58 6.52
CA VAL A 26 9.17 -3.37 6.38
C VAL A 26 8.67 -3.37 4.94
N PHE A 27 8.61 -2.20 4.28
CA PHE A 27 8.14 -2.12 2.90
C PHE A 27 9.10 -2.75 1.89
N ASN A 28 10.41 -2.70 2.13
CA ASN A 28 11.38 -3.40 1.28
C ASN A 28 11.30 -4.93 1.42
N ILE A 29 11.06 -5.42 2.65
CA ILE A 29 10.80 -6.85 2.88
C ILE A 29 9.52 -7.27 2.14
N LEU A 30 8.44 -6.47 2.26
CA LEU A 30 7.20 -6.71 1.53
C LEU A 30 7.41 -6.73 0.01
N LEU A 31 8.23 -5.83 -0.53
CA LEU A 31 8.58 -5.83 -1.94
C LEU A 31 9.31 -7.12 -2.35
N GLY A 32 10.28 -7.57 -1.55
CA GLY A 32 10.97 -8.84 -1.77
C GLY A 32 10.02 -10.04 -1.76
N ILE A 33 9.09 -10.09 -0.81
CA ILE A 33 8.08 -11.15 -0.73
C ILE A 33 7.13 -11.08 -1.94
N ALA A 34 6.65 -9.89 -2.32
CA ALA A 34 5.77 -9.73 -3.47
C ALA A 34 6.44 -10.19 -4.78
N TRP A 35 7.74 -9.92 -4.94
CA TRP A 35 8.52 -10.42 -6.06
C TRP A 35 8.65 -11.94 -6.06
N LEU A 36 8.98 -12.54 -4.91
CA LEU A 36 9.06 -14.00 -4.77
C LEU A 36 7.70 -14.67 -5.05
N MET A 37 6.63 -14.10 -4.52
CA MET A 37 5.27 -14.58 -4.72
C MET A 37 4.86 -14.44 -6.20
N GLY A 38 5.15 -13.32 -6.85
CA GLY A 38 4.92 -13.13 -8.28
C GLY A 38 5.70 -14.15 -9.14
N ALA A 39 6.98 -14.36 -8.83
CA ALA A 39 7.81 -15.36 -9.50
C ALA A 39 7.29 -16.79 -9.29
N TRP A 40 6.82 -17.11 -8.09
CA TRP A 40 6.23 -18.41 -7.77
C TRP A 40 4.91 -18.63 -8.51
N GLN A 41 4.03 -17.63 -8.52
CA GLN A 41 2.79 -17.64 -9.29
C GLN A 41 3.07 -17.84 -10.78
N TYR A 42 4.09 -17.14 -11.32
CA TYR A 42 4.53 -17.29 -12.71
C TYR A 42 5.01 -18.71 -13.01
N ARG A 43 5.83 -19.32 -12.13
CA ARG A 43 6.31 -20.70 -12.30
C ARG A 43 5.19 -21.75 -12.17
N ARG A 44 4.24 -21.56 -11.26
CA ARG A 44 3.15 -22.52 -11.00
C ARG A 44 1.96 -22.37 -11.96
N GLY A 45 1.88 -21.26 -12.71
CA GLY A 45 0.74 -20.98 -13.59
C GLY A 45 -0.59 -20.80 -12.85
N ARG A 46 -0.54 -20.56 -11.54
CA ARG A 46 -1.72 -20.43 -10.66
C ARG A 46 -1.62 -19.12 -9.89
N VAL A 47 -2.74 -18.40 -9.90
CA VAL A 47 -2.91 -17.17 -9.13
C VAL A 47 -3.18 -17.53 -7.67
N LEU A 48 -2.43 -16.90 -6.76
CA LEU A 48 -2.64 -16.96 -5.31
C LEU A 48 -3.62 -15.86 -4.88
N TRP A 49 -4.91 -16.11 -5.06
CA TRP A 49 -5.95 -15.16 -4.66
C TRP A 49 -5.86 -14.71 -3.20
N GLY A 50 -5.36 -15.56 -2.29
CA GLY A 50 -5.15 -15.21 -0.88
C GLY A 50 -4.03 -14.20 -0.63
N TRP A 51 -2.96 -14.22 -1.46
CA TRP A 51 -1.88 -13.24 -1.37
C TRP A 51 -2.35 -11.87 -1.85
N ASP A 52 -3.05 -11.84 -2.99
CA ASP A 52 -3.64 -10.64 -3.55
C ASP A 52 -4.67 -10.04 -2.57
N LEU A 53 -5.49 -10.90 -1.96
CA LEU A 53 -6.44 -10.52 -0.91
C LEU A 53 -5.75 -9.85 0.29
N LEU A 54 -4.65 -10.41 0.76
CA LEU A 54 -3.91 -9.88 1.89
C LEU A 54 -3.34 -8.48 1.56
N LEU A 55 -2.70 -8.34 0.40
CA LEU A 55 -2.10 -7.06 -0.01
C LEU A 55 -3.16 -5.98 -0.30
N PHE A 56 -4.19 -6.30 -1.07
CA PHE A 56 -5.26 -5.34 -1.39
C PHE A 56 -6.16 -5.05 -0.18
N GLY A 57 -6.34 -6.03 0.71
CA GLY A 57 -7.01 -5.83 1.98
C GLY A 57 -6.23 -4.87 2.88
N ALA A 58 -4.92 -5.09 3.04
CA ALA A 58 -4.06 -4.20 3.82
C ALA A 58 -4.00 -2.77 3.23
N GLN A 59 -3.83 -2.65 1.91
CA GLN A 59 -3.90 -1.35 1.21
C GLN A 59 -5.24 -0.66 1.46
N GLY A 60 -6.34 -1.39 1.33
CA GLY A 60 -7.69 -0.87 1.51
C GLY A 60 -7.97 -0.41 2.94
N VAL A 61 -7.54 -1.17 3.95
CA VAL A 61 -7.63 -0.77 5.37
C VAL A 61 -6.80 0.48 5.62
N ALA A 62 -5.57 0.53 5.11
CA ALA A 62 -4.73 1.72 5.21
C ALA A 62 -5.39 2.93 4.52
N GLY A 63 -6.04 2.72 3.38
CA GLY A 63 -6.82 3.75 2.70
C GLY A 63 -8.05 4.22 3.47
N CYS A 64 -8.71 3.34 4.23
CA CYS A 64 -9.77 3.75 5.16
C CYS A 64 -9.22 4.63 6.28
N ILE A 65 -8.05 4.31 6.84
CA ILE A 65 -7.39 5.13 7.87
C ILE A 65 -7.03 6.49 7.28
N ILE A 66 -6.40 6.54 6.10
CA ILE A 66 -6.05 7.80 5.44
C ILE A 66 -7.29 8.63 5.09
N ALA A 67 -8.36 8.00 4.59
CA ALA A 67 -9.62 8.69 4.30
C ALA A 67 -10.25 9.26 5.58
N PHE A 68 -10.27 8.49 6.67
CA PHE A 68 -10.75 8.98 7.96
C PHE A 68 -9.91 10.18 8.44
N LEU A 69 -8.59 10.09 8.39
CA LEU A 69 -7.70 11.19 8.75
C LEU A 69 -7.93 12.42 7.84
N PHE A 70 -8.15 12.22 6.55
CA PHE A 70 -8.35 13.31 5.60
C PHE A 70 -9.69 14.03 5.80
N PHE A 71 -10.79 13.29 5.99
CA PHE A 71 -12.13 13.87 6.08
C PHE A 71 -12.53 14.28 7.49
N VAL A 72 -12.02 13.59 8.52
CA VAL A 72 -12.43 13.78 9.92
C VAL A 72 -11.39 14.59 10.71
N SER A 73 -10.10 14.53 10.35
CA SER A 73 -9.08 15.34 11.02
C SER A 73 -8.98 16.72 10.37
N THR A 74 -9.19 17.78 11.14
CA THR A 74 -9.03 19.18 10.72
C THR A 74 -7.57 19.64 10.59
N HIS A 75 -6.60 18.72 10.52
CA HIS A 75 -5.17 19.05 10.50
C HIS A 75 -4.69 19.50 9.09
N PRO A 76 -3.94 20.60 8.96
CA PRO A 76 -3.50 21.13 7.66
C PRO A 76 -2.43 20.29 6.96
N THR A 77 -1.92 19.22 7.58
CA THR A 77 -0.94 18.29 6.99
C THR A 77 -1.51 17.36 5.93
N VAL A 78 -2.84 17.36 5.71
CA VAL A 78 -3.49 16.53 4.66
C VAL A 78 -3.82 17.28 3.37
N GLY A 79 -3.59 18.60 3.28
CA GLY A 79 -4.05 19.45 2.16
C GLY A 79 -3.51 19.10 0.77
N SER A 80 -2.49 18.25 0.68
CA SER A 80 -2.00 17.66 -0.57
C SER A 80 -1.49 16.25 -0.34
N ASN A 81 -2.23 15.39 0.36
CA ASN A 81 -1.78 14.02 0.57
C ASN A 81 -2.11 13.14 -0.64
N TRP A 82 -1.29 13.21 -1.69
CA TRP A 82 -1.40 12.33 -2.86
C TRP A 82 -1.25 10.84 -2.53
N LEU A 83 -0.82 10.51 -1.31
CA LEU A 83 -0.80 9.13 -0.80
C LEU A 83 -2.22 8.55 -0.66
N ILE A 84 -3.28 9.36 -0.60
CA ILE A 84 -4.68 8.88 -0.68
C ILE A 84 -5.01 8.27 -2.04
N LEU A 85 -4.31 8.68 -3.11
CA LEU A 85 -4.43 7.99 -4.39
C LEU A 85 -3.82 6.60 -4.26
N LEU A 86 -2.61 6.45 -3.71
CA LEU A 86 -2.02 5.13 -3.55
C LEU A 86 -2.79 4.24 -2.55
N LEU A 87 -3.12 4.78 -1.38
CA LEU A 87 -3.90 4.15 -0.31
C LEU A 87 -5.34 4.66 -0.38
N ASN A 88 -6.10 4.15 -1.33
CA ASN A 88 -7.52 4.39 -1.45
C ASN A 88 -8.33 3.27 -0.75
N PRO A 89 -9.53 3.55 -0.22
CA PRO A 89 -10.40 2.52 0.37
C PRO A 89 -11.14 1.67 -0.68
N LEU A 90 -11.09 2.08 -1.96
CA LEU A 90 -11.74 1.40 -3.09
C LEU A 90 -11.41 -0.11 -3.21
N PRO A 91 -10.14 -0.56 -3.09
CA PRO A 91 -9.80 -1.98 -3.09
C PRO A 91 -10.50 -2.77 -2.00
N LEU A 92 -10.72 -2.17 -0.81
CA LEU A 92 -11.41 -2.82 0.29
C LEU A 92 -12.89 -3.04 -0.02
N CYS A 93 -13.54 -2.05 -0.61
CA CYS A 93 -14.94 -2.15 -1.02
C CYS A 93 -15.14 -3.16 -2.15
N TYR A 94 -14.17 -3.28 -3.06
CA TYR A 94 -14.24 -4.22 -4.19
C TYR A 94 -13.77 -5.64 -3.83
N LEU A 95 -13.04 -5.80 -2.72
CA LEU A 95 -12.51 -7.07 -2.20
C LEU A 95 -13.52 -8.25 -2.22
N PRO A 96 -14.76 -8.14 -1.71
CA PRO A 96 -15.71 -9.26 -1.73
C PRO A 96 -16.10 -9.69 -3.16
N TRP A 97 -16.13 -8.75 -4.10
CA TRP A 97 -16.38 -9.03 -5.52
C TRP A 97 -15.17 -9.69 -6.19
N MET A 98 -13.96 -9.22 -5.87
CA MET A 98 -12.69 -9.80 -6.31
C MET A 98 -12.56 -11.27 -5.88
N ILE A 99 -12.83 -11.58 -4.60
CA ILE A 99 -12.81 -12.96 -4.07
C ILE A 99 -13.81 -13.84 -4.81
N ARG A 100 -15.06 -13.36 -4.98
CA ARG A 100 -16.09 -14.14 -5.70
C ARG A 100 -15.68 -14.43 -7.14
N ARG A 101 -15.09 -13.46 -7.85
CA ARG A 101 -14.59 -13.65 -9.23
C ARG A 101 -13.38 -14.59 -9.28
N ALA A 102 -12.46 -14.46 -8.32
CA ALA A 102 -11.29 -15.33 -8.20
C ALA A 102 -11.68 -16.79 -7.96
N ILE A 103 -12.63 -17.06 -7.05
CA ILE A 103 -13.18 -18.40 -6.79
C ILE A 103 -13.89 -18.96 -8.04
N ARG A 104 -14.63 -18.12 -8.77
CA ARG A 104 -15.33 -18.50 -10.02
C ARG A 104 -14.42 -18.57 -11.24
N GLY A 105 -13.13 -18.24 -11.13
CA GLY A 105 -12.17 -18.22 -12.24
C GLY A 105 -12.48 -17.17 -13.33
N GLN A 106 -13.32 -16.18 -13.04
CA GLN A 106 -13.77 -15.18 -14.01
C GLN A 106 -12.74 -14.06 -14.19
N LYS A 107 -12.81 -13.37 -15.33
CA LYS A 107 -11.95 -12.21 -15.64
C LYS A 107 -12.19 -11.14 -14.58
N ASP A 108 -11.11 -10.71 -13.93
CA ASP A 108 -11.15 -9.55 -13.06
C ASP A 108 -10.53 -8.35 -13.75
N LEU A 109 -11.40 -7.44 -14.19
CA LEU A 109 -11.03 -6.17 -14.81
C LEU A 109 -10.38 -5.23 -13.79
N TYR A 110 -10.58 -5.49 -12.50
CA TYR A 110 -10.02 -4.69 -11.42
C TYR A 110 -8.48 -4.73 -11.41
N HIS A 111 -7.87 -5.89 -11.59
CA HIS A 111 -6.40 -6.00 -11.63
C HIS A 111 -5.80 -5.27 -12.84
N VAL A 112 -6.51 -5.22 -13.97
CA VAL A 112 -6.07 -4.45 -15.15
C VAL A 112 -6.16 -2.95 -14.87
N GLY A 113 -7.29 -2.48 -14.32
CA GLY A 113 -7.45 -1.09 -13.91
C GLY A 113 -6.41 -0.67 -12.86
N ASN A 114 -6.12 -1.54 -11.90
CA ASN A 114 -5.16 -1.26 -10.84
C ASN A 114 -3.71 -1.20 -11.34
N VAL A 115 -3.34 -2.00 -12.34
CA VAL A 115 -2.03 -1.86 -13.02
C VAL A 115 -1.91 -0.50 -13.71
N VAL A 116 -2.93 -0.09 -14.47
CA VAL A 116 -2.93 1.22 -15.16
C VAL A 116 -2.87 2.36 -14.14
N TYR A 117 -3.65 2.25 -13.07
CA TYR A 117 -3.67 3.21 -11.99
C TYR A 117 -2.33 3.36 -11.28
N LEU A 118 -1.73 2.24 -10.84
CA LEU A 118 -0.45 2.24 -10.13
C LEU A 118 0.71 2.70 -11.01
N THR A 119 0.71 2.34 -12.30
CA THR A 119 1.73 2.82 -13.24
C THR A 119 1.63 4.33 -13.45
N LEU A 120 0.43 4.88 -13.62
CA LEU A 120 0.23 6.33 -13.69
C LEU A 120 0.69 7.00 -12.40
N PHE A 121 0.34 6.46 -11.23
CA PHE A 121 0.79 7.00 -9.95
C PHE A 121 2.32 7.06 -9.86
N ILE A 122 3.02 5.97 -10.20
CA ILE A 122 4.49 5.92 -10.18
C ILE A 122 5.11 6.90 -11.19
N MET A 123 4.50 7.08 -12.37
CA MET A 123 5.01 8.03 -13.36
C MET A 123 4.81 9.49 -12.97
N ILE A 124 3.70 9.81 -12.30
CA ILE A 124 3.37 11.18 -11.87
C ILE A 124 4.09 11.50 -10.55
N ALA A 125 4.33 10.51 -9.67
CA ALA A 125 5.00 10.66 -8.38
C ALA A 125 6.29 11.50 -8.38
N PRO A 126 7.26 11.35 -9.31
CA PRO A 126 8.47 12.20 -9.33
C PRO A 126 8.20 13.66 -9.72
N PHE A 127 7.06 13.94 -10.36
CA PHE A 127 6.64 15.30 -10.72
C PHE A 127 5.82 15.98 -9.63
N LEU A 128 5.32 15.22 -8.65
CA LEU A 128 4.72 15.78 -7.46
C LEU A 128 5.86 16.29 -6.58
N LEU A 129 5.94 17.61 -6.39
CA LEU A 129 6.87 18.30 -5.50
C LEU A 129 6.57 18.03 -4.00
N GLN A 130 6.15 16.81 -3.66
CA GLN A 130 5.79 16.39 -2.32
C GLN A 130 6.88 15.45 -1.76
N GLU A 131 7.30 15.72 -0.53
CA GLU A 131 8.18 14.86 0.28
C GLU A 131 7.49 13.51 0.56
N PHE A 132 7.50 12.60 -0.40
CA PHE A 132 7.07 11.23 -0.15
C PHE A 132 8.09 10.53 0.73
N ASN A 133 7.61 9.84 1.75
CA ASN A 133 8.47 8.92 2.48
C ASN A 133 8.97 7.85 1.50
N LEU A 134 10.28 7.65 1.38
CA LEU A 134 10.90 6.72 0.41
C LEU A 134 10.28 5.31 0.47
N SER A 135 9.77 4.95 1.65
CA SER A 135 8.94 3.78 1.99
C SER A 135 7.72 3.53 1.10
N VAL A 136 7.15 4.56 0.48
CA VAL A 136 5.93 4.51 -0.33
C VAL A 136 6.18 3.87 -1.70
N LEU A 137 7.38 4.04 -2.23
CA LEU A 137 7.80 3.51 -3.53
C LEU A 137 7.84 1.97 -3.54
N PRO A 138 8.53 1.30 -2.58
CA PRO A 138 8.51 -0.15 -2.46
C PRO A 138 7.09 -0.72 -2.31
N LEU A 139 6.22 -0.02 -1.56
CA LEU A 139 4.83 -0.45 -1.41
C LEU A 139 4.09 -0.40 -2.76
N ALA A 140 4.16 0.72 -3.49
CA ALA A 140 3.53 0.86 -4.80
C ALA A 140 4.04 -0.19 -5.80
N LEU A 141 5.35 -0.44 -5.81
CA LEU A 141 5.97 -1.46 -6.65
C LEU A 141 5.51 -2.88 -6.30
N SER A 142 5.37 -3.19 -5.01
CA SER A 142 4.91 -4.52 -4.56
C SER A 142 3.46 -4.82 -5.02
N LEU A 143 2.59 -3.81 -4.94
CA LEU A 143 1.21 -3.88 -5.45
C LEU A 143 1.20 -4.03 -6.99
N LEU A 144 2.07 -3.29 -7.68
CA LEU A 144 2.19 -3.35 -9.13
C LEU A 144 2.67 -4.74 -9.60
N ILE A 145 3.73 -5.29 -8.99
CA ILE A 145 4.26 -6.61 -9.31
C ILE A 145 3.19 -7.68 -9.12
N THR A 146 2.44 -7.59 -8.03
CA THR A 146 1.36 -8.53 -7.71
C THR A 146 0.25 -8.45 -8.77
N SER A 147 -0.24 -7.25 -9.06
CA SER A 147 -1.30 -7.04 -10.05
C SER A 147 -0.87 -7.41 -11.48
N ALA A 148 0.36 -7.07 -11.88
CA ALA A 148 0.92 -7.43 -13.17
C ALA A 148 1.10 -8.95 -13.33
N SER A 149 1.58 -9.63 -12.29
CA SER A 149 1.71 -11.10 -12.26
C SER A 149 0.37 -11.77 -12.51
N HIS A 150 -0.71 -11.27 -11.87
CA HIS A 150 -2.06 -11.74 -12.09
C HIS A 150 -2.51 -11.57 -13.55
N VAL A 151 -2.34 -10.37 -14.12
CA VAL A 151 -2.75 -10.06 -15.50
C VAL A 151 -1.99 -10.91 -16.53
N ILE A 152 -0.68 -11.11 -16.34
CA ILE A 152 0.15 -11.93 -17.25
C ILE A 152 -0.31 -13.39 -17.24
N LEU A 153 -0.55 -13.95 -16.05
CA LEU A 153 -1.02 -15.33 -15.90
C LEU A 153 -2.40 -15.53 -16.53
N TYR A 154 -3.30 -14.56 -16.32
CA TYR A 154 -4.64 -14.61 -16.91
C TYR A 154 -4.58 -14.51 -18.44
N THR A 155 -3.74 -13.64 -18.98
CA THR A 155 -3.57 -13.50 -20.44
C THR A 155 -3.01 -14.76 -21.08
N ARG A 156 -2.09 -15.48 -20.40
CA ARG A 156 -1.55 -16.75 -20.90
C ARG A 156 -2.53 -17.92 -20.80
N LYS A 157 -3.46 -17.92 -19.84
CA LYS A 157 -4.46 -18.99 -19.71
C LYS A 157 -5.56 -18.95 -20.78
N PHE A 158 -5.78 -17.80 -21.40
CA PHE A 158 -6.84 -17.55 -22.39
C PHE A 158 -6.30 -17.33 -23.80
N LYS A 159 -5.04 -17.68 -24.06
CA LYS A 159 -4.42 -17.72 -25.39
C LYS A 159 -4.25 -19.18 -25.81
#